data_AF-A0A9D7C5B9-F1
#
_entry.id   AF-A0A9D7C5B9-F1
#
_cell.length_a   1.000
_cell.length_b   1.000
_cell.length_c   1.000
_cell.angle_alpha   90.00
_cell.angle_beta   90.00
_cell.angle_gamma   90.00
#
_symmetry.space_group_name_H-M   'P 1'
#
loop_
_entity.id
_entity.type
_entity.pdbx_description
1 polymer ?
#
loop_
_entity_poly.entity_id
_entity_poly.type
_entity_poly.pdbx_seq_one_letter_code
_entity_poly.pdbx_strand_id
1 'polypeptide(L)'
;MKSVLLVFTILVSFHICKAQKQIAVESAGNTSFYSDIQTAVTASNSGDKIYIPGGSFNVGTLHIDKKLEMYGVGHNPDSTVATQPTYLTGIITLHTKASYGVIEGISISGAINYNLEDDTIRNFSIIRCNIQGGVYFPKSAFNNLIIENIIGSQLLATPGGNAGNNLISNNIISGATYYFNNGTQFLNNIFLYCSVGCFASPLLISDINCTFENNLFMSYTYTTYSQCCCTFICDQTTNSIFSHNVFVEDWTVDFGHCPGCISTSNYTAQPFNSIFNYWDGNQAFSYADNFQLQNPSLYVDANGEQIGIYGGAFPWKTGSIPHNPHIQTKDINGSTDQIGNLPVNIKVAAQDH
;
A
#
# COMPACT_ATOMS: atom_id res chain seq x y z
N MET A 1 -42.83 -10.78 -45.32
CA MET A 1 -41.51 -11.36 -44.96
C MET A 1 -40.36 -10.34 -45.02
N LYS A 2 -40.26 -9.44 -46.00
CA LYS A 2 -39.18 -8.43 -46.06
C LYS A 2 -39.24 -7.38 -44.92
N SER A 3 -40.43 -7.02 -44.45
CA SER A 3 -40.65 -6.03 -43.38
C SER A 3 -40.36 -6.57 -41.97
N VAL A 4 -40.38 -7.89 -41.78
CA VAL A 4 -40.09 -8.54 -40.48
C VAL A 4 -38.57 -8.72 -40.28
N LEU A 5 -37.82 -8.85 -41.38
CA LEU A 5 -36.36 -8.99 -41.32
C LEU A 5 -35.67 -7.68 -40.91
N LEU A 6 -36.20 -6.52 -41.33
CA LEU A 6 -35.65 -5.20 -41.00
C LEU A 6 -35.76 -4.85 -39.51
N VAL A 7 -36.84 -5.29 -38.85
CA VAL A 7 -37.05 -5.06 -37.40
C VAL A 7 -36.12 -5.94 -36.57
N PHE A 8 -35.81 -7.16 -37.04
CA PHE A 8 -34.88 -8.05 -36.35
C PHE A 8 -33.41 -7.61 -36.47
N THR A 9 -33.02 -6.88 -37.53
CA THR A 9 -31.66 -6.36 -37.69
C THR A 9 -31.38 -5.12 -36.82
N ILE A 10 -32.39 -4.33 -36.48
CA ILE A 10 -32.24 -3.12 -35.63
C ILE A 10 -32.18 -3.48 -34.13
N LEU A 11 -32.72 -4.64 -33.72
CA LEU A 11 -32.71 -5.09 -32.32
C LEU A 11 -31.35 -5.66 -31.84
N VAL A 12 -30.41 -5.94 -32.75
CA VAL A 12 -29.12 -6.60 -32.42
C VAL A 12 -27.96 -5.61 -32.23
N SER A 13 -28.16 -4.30 -32.43
CA SER A 13 -27.09 -3.29 -32.34
C SER A 13 -27.28 -2.28 -31.19
N PHE A 14 -27.90 -2.69 -30.09
CA PHE A 14 -27.73 -1.98 -28.82
C PHE A 14 -26.33 -2.29 -28.25
N HIS A 15 -25.31 -1.68 -28.86
CA HIS A 15 -24.05 -1.48 -28.17
C HIS A 15 -24.36 -0.53 -27.01
N ILE A 16 -24.34 -1.08 -25.79
CA ILE A 16 -24.25 -0.26 -24.59
C ILE A 16 -22.90 0.46 -24.72
N CYS A 17 -22.91 1.70 -25.22
CA CYS A 17 -21.74 2.57 -25.25
C CYS A 17 -21.35 2.88 -23.81
N LYS A 18 -20.59 1.97 -23.19
CA LYS A 18 -19.88 2.30 -21.95
C LYS A 18 -18.77 3.27 -22.34
N ALA A 19 -18.73 4.43 -21.70
CA ALA A 19 -17.61 5.34 -21.84
C ALA A 19 -16.31 4.55 -21.58
N GLN A 20 -15.37 4.59 -22.53
CA GLN A 20 -14.11 3.86 -22.41
C GLN A 20 -13.30 4.49 -21.27
N LYS A 21 -12.80 3.66 -20.35
CA LYS A 21 -11.87 4.11 -19.32
C LYS A 21 -10.56 4.46 -20.01
N GLN A 22 -10.29 5.76 -20.15
CA GLN A 22 -9.09 6.23 -20.82
C GLN A 22 -8.00 6.54 -19.81
N ILE A 23 -6.90 5.82 -19.94
CA ILE A 23 -5.64 6.06 -19.22
C ILE A 23 -4.96 7.23 -19.92
N ALA A 24 -4.62 8.27 -19.16
CA ALA A 24 -3.94 9.44 -19.70
C ALA A 24 -2.44 9.33 -19.47
N VAL A 25 -1.64 9.54 -20.50
CA VAL A 25 -0.19 9.66 -20.40
C VAL A 25 0.19 11.11 -20.73
N GLU A 26 0.85 11.76 -19.79
CA GLU A 26 1.43 13.09 -19.96
C GLU A 26 2.92 12.97 -20.27
N SER A 27 3.33 13.44 -21.44
CA SER A 27 4.71 13.45 -21.91
C SER A 27 5.07 14.82 -22.47
N ALA A 28 6.02 15.50 -21.83
CA ALA A 28 6.53 16.81 -22.26
C ALA A 28 5.42 17.86 -22.56
N GLY A 29 4.36 17.90 -21.75
CA GLY A 29 3.23 18.82 -21.89
C GLY A 29 2.16 18.39 -22.90
N ASN A 30 2.28 17.22 -23.53
CA ASN A 30 1.24 16.62 -24.35
C ASN A 30 0.52 15.50 -23.59
N THR A 31 -0.78 15.35 -23.83
CA THR A 31 -1.59 14.26 -23.28
C THR A 31 -2.02 13.31 -24.38
N SER A 32 -1.81 12.01 -24.16
CA SER A 32 -2.31 10.92 -25.01
C SER A 32 -3.17 9.96 -24.20
N PHE A 33 -4.09 9.27 -24.86
CA PHE A 33 -5.07 8.42 -24.20
C PHE A 33 -4.97 6.98 -24.70
N TYR A 34 -5.00 6.05 -23.75
CA TYR A 34 -4.91 4.62 -23.98
C TYR A 34 -6.07 3.90 -23.29
N SER A 35 -6.40 2.71 -23.78
CA SER A 35 -7.43 1.86 -23.17
C SER A 35 -6.86 0.66 -22.41
N ASP A 36 -5.54 0.48 -22.51
CA ASP A 36 -4.79 -0.62 -21.93
C ASP A 36 -3.53 -0.07 -21.24
N ILE A 37 -3.26 -0.53 -20.02
CA ILE A 37 -2.16 -0.02 -19.18
C ILE A 37 -0.81 -0.46 -19.75
N GLN A 38 -0.72 -1.70 -20.26
CA GLN A 38 0.53 -2.19 -20.83
C GLN A 38 0.93 -1.35 -22.05
N THR A 39 -0.03 -1.02 -22.91
CA THR A 39 0.17 -0.14 -24.07
C THR A 39 0.58 1.27 -23.65
N ALA A 40 -0.06 1.84 -22.61
CA ALA A 40 0.31 3.15 -22.07
C ALA A 40 1.76 3.16 -21.56
N VAL A 41 2.16 2.16 -20.77
CA VAL A 41 3.52 2.01 -20.24
C VAL A 41 4.56 1.82 -21.36
N THR A 42 4.24 1.00 -22.36
CA THR A 42 5.11 0.78 -23.52
C THR A 42 5.33 2.06 -24.32
N ALA A 43 4.27 2.84 -24.54
CA ALA A 43 4.35 4.10 -25.30
C ALA A 43 4.97 5.27 -24.52
N SER A 44 5.00 5.18 -23.19
CA SER A 44 5.56 6.22 -22.32
C SER A 44 7.09 6.32 -22.46
N ASN A 45 7.57 7.56 -22.39
CA ASN A 45 8.98 7.89 -22.22
C ASN A 45 9.36 7.90 -20.74
N SER A 46 10.67 7.83 -20.46
CA SER A 46 11.18 7.94 -19.09
C SER A 46 10.86 9.34 -18.53
N GLY A 47 10.24 9.38 -17.35
CA GLY A 47 9.80 10.60 -16.67
C GLY A 47 8.35 11.00 -16.97
N ASP A 48 7.65 10.25 -17.82
CA ASP A 48 6.23 10.50 -18.08
C ASP A 48 5.34 10.16 -16.88
N LYS A 49 4.18 10.82 -16.85
CA LYS A 49 3.13 10.57 -15.86
C LYS A 49 2.00 9.77 -16.48
N ILE A 50 1.52 8.76 -15.77
CA ILE A 50 0.41 7.92 -16.19
C ILE A 50 -0.71 8.06 -15.16
N TYR A 51 -1.83 8.65 -15.57
CA TYR A 51 -3.05 8.69 -14.78
C TYR A 51 -3.99 7.56 -15.18
N ILE A 52 -4.34 6.72 -14.21
CA ILE A 52 -5.19 5.55 -14.39
C ILE A 52 -6.54 5.85 -13.73
N PRO A 53 -7.62 6.00 -14.51
CA PRO A 53 -8.93 6.34 -13.96
C PRO A 53 -9.48 5.18 -13.12
N GLY A 54 -10.48 5.48 -12.31
CA GLY A 54 -11.17 4.46 -11.51
C GLY A 54 -11.75 3.33 -12.35
N GLY A 55 -11.62 2.10 -11.84
CA GLY A 55 -12.02 0.89 -12.51
C GLY A 55 -11.06 -0.29 -12.33
N SER A 56 -11.50 -1.46 -12.78
CA SER A 56 -10.66 -2.67 -12.83
C SER A 56 -9.92 -2.80 -14.15
N PHE A 57 -8.63 -3.11 -14.09
CA PHE A 57 -7.74 -3.37 -15.23
C PHE A 57 -6.96 -4.66 -14.98
N ASN A 58 -7.03 -5.62 -15.90
CA ASN A 58 -6.19 -6.82 -15.82
C ASN A 58 -4.86 -6.54 -16.49
N VAL A 59 -3.77 -6.58 -15.72
CA VAL A 59 -2.42 -6.35 -16.23
C VAL A 59 -1.60 -7.63 -16.32
N GLY A 60 -2.07 -8.75 -15.74
CA GLY A 60 -1.28 -9.98 -15.63
C GLY A 60 0.03 -9.72 -14.87
N THR A 61 1.11 -9.48 -15.62
CA THR A 61 2.37 -8.95 -15.09
C THR A 61 2.70 -7.65 -15.84
N LEU A 62 2.66 -6.52 -15.14
CA LEU A 62 3.05 -5.22 -15.69
C LEU A 62 4.54 -4.99 -15.46
N HIS A 63 5.31 -4.84 -16.53
CA HIS A 63 6.73 -4.52 -16.44
C HIS A 63 6.97 -3.02 -16.52
N ILE A 64 7.68 -2.46 -15.54
CA ILE A 64 8.12 -1.06 -15.52
C ILE A 64 9.64 -1.05 -15.64
N ASP A 65 10.14 -0.60 -16.78
CA ASP A 65 11.55 -0.63 -17.18
C ASP A 65 12.10 0.77 -17.51
N LYS A 66 11.47 1.80 -16.97
CA LYS A 66 11.85 3.21 -17.07
C LYS A 66 11.26 4.00 -15.91
N LYS A 67 11.79 5.18 -15.59
CA LYS A 67 11.19 6.08 -14.60
C LYS A 67 9.77 6.41 -15.07
N LEU A 68 8.76 6.09 -14.27
CA LEU A 68 7.38 6.48 -14.51
C LEU A 68 6.74 6.95 -13.21
N GLU A 69 5.82 7.91 -13.31
CA GLU A 69 5.00 8.37 -12.19
C GLU A 69 3.55 7.94 -12.47
N MET A 70 3.08 6.92 -11.76
CA MET A 70 1.77 6.28 -11.98
C MET A 70 0.81 6.64 -10.86
N TYR A 71 -0.33 7.22 -11.23
CA TYR A 71 -1.34 7.71 -10.29
C TYR A 71 -2.70 7.07 -10.56
N GLY A 72 -3.25 6.41 -9.54
CA GLY A 72 -4.66 6.01 -9.50
C GLY A 72 -5.55 7.09 -8.89
N VAL A 73 -6.84 6.79 -8.75
CA VAL A 73 -7.82 7.67 -8.09
C VAL A 73 -7.98 7.37 -6.59
N GLY A 74 -7.27 6.36 -6.08
CA GLY A 74 -7.38 5.85 -4.73
C GLY A 74 -7.92 4.41 -4.70
N HIS A 75 -7.84 3.81 -3.52
CA HIS A 75 -8.29 2.43 -3.25
C HIS A 75 -9.41 2.34 -2.21
N ASN A 76 -9.61 3.37 -1.40
CA ASN A 76 -10.61 3.35 -0.34
C ASN A 76 -12.03 3.47 -0.94
N PRO A 77 -12.95 2.53 -0.68
CA PRO A 77 -14.31 2.57 -1.21
C PRO A 77 -15.07 3.87 -0.88
N ASP A 78 -14.89 4.42 0.31
CA ASP A 78 -15.63 5.61 0.78
C ASP A 78 -15.20 6.88 0.04
N SER A 79 -13.91 7.00 -0.26
CA SER A 79 -13.38 8.14 -1.02
C SER A 79 -13.54 7.96 -2.53
N THR A 80 -13.68 6.74 -3.02
CA THR A 80 -13.75 6.47 -4.46
C THR A 80 -15.17 6.27 -4.98
N VAL A 81 -16.21 6.61 -4.20
CA VAL A 81 -17.62 6.48 -4.61
C VAL A 81 -17.91 7.14 -5.96
N ALA A 82 -17.36 8.33 -6.21
CA ALA A 82 -17.61 9.08 -7.45
C ALA A 82 -16.81 8.55 -8.67
N THR A 83 -15.72 7.81 -8.44
CA THR A 83 -14.78 7.41 -9.49
C THR A 83 -14.69 5.91 -9.71
N GLN A 84 -15.10 5.09 -8.73
CA GLN A 84 -14.61 3.73 -8.47
C GLN A 84 -13.11 3.72 -8.11
N PRO A 85 -12.62 2.74 -7.32
CA PRO A 85 -11.19 2.63 -7.04
C PRO A 85 -10.41 2.24 -8.30
N THR A 86 -9.15 2.66 -8.40
CA THR A 86 -8.23 2.13 -9.41
C THR A 86 -7.74 0.77 -8.95
N TYR A 87 -8.16 -0.30 -9.63
CA TYR A 87 -7.88 -1.68 -9.26
C TYR A 87 -7.13 -2.42 -10.37
N LEU A 88 -5.93 -2.89 -10.07
CA LEU A 88 -5.10 -3.69 -10.98
C LEU A 88 -5.15 -5.15 -10.55
N THR A 89 -5.62 -6.01 -11.46
CA THR A 89 -5.52 -7.46 -11.28
C THR A 89 -4.20 -7.94 -11.89
N GLY A 90 -3.29 -8.40 -11.04
CA GLY A 90 -1.96 -8.84 -11.46
C GLY A 90 -0.83 -8.41 -10.54
N ILE A 91 0.39 -8.52 -11.06
CA ILE A 91 1.65 -8.17 -10.38
C ILE A 91 2.29 -7.00 -11.12
N ILE A 92 2.96 -6.11 -10.39
CA ILE A 92 3.85 -5.11 -10.98
C ILE A 92 5.28 -5.56 -10.76
N THR A 93 6.08 -5.62 -11.82
CA THR A 93 7.50 -5.93 -11.77
C THR A 93 8.31 -4.72 -12.21
N LEU A 94 9.07 -4.15 -11.27
CA LEU A 94 10.02 -3.07 -11.49
C LEU A 94 11.36 -3.66 -11.95
N HIS A 95 11.95 -3.09 -13.00
CA HIS A 95 13.28 -3.44 -13.51
C HIS A 95 14.28 -2.31 -13.23
N THR A 96 15.58 -2.55 -13.45
CA THR A 96 16.70 -1.63 -13.09
C THR A 96 16.45 -0.13 -13.36
N LYS A 97 15.80 0.18 -14.49
CA LYS A 97 15.56 1.55 -14.97
C LYS A 97 14.32 2.22 -14.37
N ALA A 98 13.57 1.54 -13.49
CA ALA A 98 12.39 2.07 -12.82
C ALA A 98 12.71 3.09 -11.71
N SER A 99 13.97 3.18 -11.27
CA SER A 99 14.44 4.10 -10.22
C SER A 99 13.87 5.52 -10.38
N TYR A 100 13.63 6.19 -9.25
CA TYR A 100 12.97 7.51 -9.17
C TYR A 100 11.50 7.53 -9.65
N GLY A 101 10.90 6.36 -9.86
CA GLY A 101 9.48 6.23 -10.18
C GLY A 101 8.57 6.34 -8.97
N VAL A 102 7.28 6.49 -9.23
CA VAL A 102 6.23 6.59 -8.23
C VAL A 102 5.06 5.69 -8.64
N ILE A 103 4.50 4.96 -7.69
CA ILE A 103 3.18 4.33 -7.79
C ILE A 103 2.34 4.84 -6.64
N GLU A 104 1.22 5.47 -6.94
CA GLU A 104 0.37 6.07 -5.94
C GLU A 104 -1.12 5.84 -6.16
N GLY A 105 -1.89 5.56 -5.09
CA GLY A 105 -3.35 5.60 -5.15
C GLY A 105 -3.97 4.42 -5.89
N ILE A 106 -3.31 3.27 -5.88
CA ILE A 106 -3.72 2.09 -6.66
C ILE A 106 -3.94 0.89 -5.74
N SER A 107 -5.01 0.14 -5.98
CA SER A 107 -5.19 -1.19 -5.40
C SER A 107 -4.67 -2.26 -6.35
N ILE A 108 -3.90 -3.21 -5.83
CA ILE A 108 -3.21 -4.26 -6.60
C ILE A 108 -3.58 -5.61 -5.98
N SER A 109 -4.10 -6.53 -6.80
CA SER A 109 -4.49 -7.87 -6.32
C SER A 109 -3.29 -8.79 -6.04
N GLY A 110 -2.14 -8.50 -6.65
CA GLY A 110 -0.89 -9.22 -6.47
C GLY A 110 0.15 -8.41 -5.70
N ALA A 111 1.42 -8.69 -6.02
CA ALA A 111 2.58 -8.09 -5.39
C ALA A 111 3.19 -6.96 -6.22
N ILE A 112 4.07 -6.18 -5.59
CA ILE A 112 5.05 -5.35 -6.28
C ILE A 112 6.42 -6.01 -6.12
N ASN A 113 6.98 -6.46 -7.23
CA ASN A 113 8.27 -7.13 -7.30
C ASN A 113 9.30 -6.17 -7.85
N TYR A 114 10.34 -5.90 -7.09
CA TYR A 114 11.58 -5.41 -7.65
C TYR A 114 12.26 -6.65 -8.21
N ASN A 115 12.53 -6.66 -9.52
CA ASN A 115 13.12 -7.81 -10.19
C ASN A 115 14.36 -8.32 -9.41
N LEU A 116 14.35 -9.60 -9.04
CA LEU A 116 15.26 -10.18 -8.04
C LEU A 116 16.66 -10.47 -8.59
N GLU A 117 16.84 -10.36 -9.92
CA GLU A 117 18.11 -10.60 -10.59
C GLU A 117 18.94 -9.30 -10.66
N ASP A 118 19.79 -9.07 -9.65
CA ASP A 118 20.85 -8.04 -9.56
C ASP A 118 20.47 -6.57 -9.86
N ASP A 119 19.18 -6.25 -9.89
CA ASP A 119 18.72 -4.90 -10.20
C ASP A 119 18.95 -3.91 -9.04
N THR A 120 19.54 -2.77 -9.37
CA THR A 120 19.68 -1.62 -8.48
C THR A 120 18.50 -0.68 -8.70
N ILE A 121 17.41 -0.87 -7.97
CA ILE A 121 16.28 0.07 -7.97
C ILE A 121 16.38 0.96 -6.75
N ARG A 122 16.43 2.26 -6.97
CA ARG A 122 16.63 3.26 -5.91
C ARG A 122 15.65 4.41 -6.03
N ASN A 123 15.37 5.03 -4.89
CA ASN A 123 14.49 6.22 -4.83
C ASN A 123 13.11 5.97 -5.46
N PHE A 124 12.62 4.73 -5.45
CA PHE A 124 11.27 4.43 -5.91
C PHE A 124 10.29 4.65 -4.77
N SER A 125 9.13 5.24 -5.09
CA SER A 125 8.10 5.53 -4.09
C SER A 125 6.82 4.72 -4.34
N ILE A 126 6.31 4.11 -3.28
CA ILE A 126 5.02 3.42 -3.26
C ILE A 126 4.21 4.11 -2.17
N ILE A 127 3.14 4.80 -2.57
CA ILE A 127 2.42 5.74 -1.71
C ILE A 127 0.92 5.43 -1.75
N ARG A 128 0.24 5.37 -0.60
CA ARG A 128 -1.24 5.27 -0.55
C ARG A 128 -1.79 4.18 -1.48
N CYS A 129 -1.16 3.01 -1.49
CA CYS A 129 -1.58 1.85 -2.26
C CYS A 129 -2.18 0.77 -1.35
N ASN A 130 -3.07 -0.04 -1.91
CA ASN A 130 -3.58 -1.24 -1.27
C ASN A 130 -3.10 -2.48 -2.02
N ILE A 131 -2.04 -3.09 -1.52
CA ILE A 131 -1.34 -4.21 -2.15
C ILE A 131 -1.77 -5.49 -1.43
N GLN A 132 -2.56 -6.35 -2.07
CA GLN A 132 -3.01 -7.60 -1.45
C GLN A 132 -1.84 -8.59 -1.26
N GLY A 133 -0.84 -8.53 -2.14
CA GLY A 133 0.41 -9.26 -2.01
C GLY A 133 1.45 -8.57 -1.14
N GLY A 134 2.72 -8.94 -1.35
CA GLY A 134 3.87 -8.35 -0.67
C GLY A 134 4.60 -7.31 -1.51
N VAL A 135 5.60 -6.68 -0.91
CA VAL A 135 6.60 -5.87 -1.64
C VAL A 135 7.95 -6.56 -1.51
N TYR A 136 8.51 -6.94 -2.65
CA TYR A 136 9.72 -7.75 -2.72
C TYR A 136 10.87 -6.90 -3.25
N PHE A 137 11.91 -6.72 -2.45
CA PHE A 137 13.09 -5.92 -2.75
C PHE A 137 14.24 -6.81 -3.26
N PRO A 138 15.03 -6.34 -4.23
CA PRO A 138 16.22 -7.05 -4.67
C PRO A 138 17.36 -6.79 -3.68
N LYS A 139 18.51 -7.43 -3.91
CA LYS A 139 19.70 -7.23 -3.07
C LYS A 139 20.17 -5.77 -2.97
N SER A 140 19.86 -4.92 -3.94
CA SER A 140 20.40 -3.56 -3.98
C SER A 140 19.31 -2.48 -4.08
N ALA A 141 18.21 -2.66 -3.34
CA ALA A 141 17.21 -1.61 -3.15
C ALA A 141 17.65 -0.59 -2.10
N PHE A 142 17.82 0.67 -2.52
CA PHE A 142 18.21 1.74 -1.60
C PHE A 142 17.33 2.98 -1.71
N ASN A 143 17.14 3.66 -0.58
CA ASN A 143 16.46 4.95 -0.52
C ASN A 143 15.02 4.89 -1.07
N ASN A 144 14.36 3.74 -1.03
CA ASN A 144 12.98 3.62 -1.46
C ASN A 144 12.04 4.10 -0.36
N LEU A 145 10.90 4.63 -0.78
CA LEU A 145 9.87 5.18 0.10
C LEU A 145 8.62 4.30 0.01
N ILE A 146 8.23 3.70 1.13
CA ILE A 146 7.00 2.92 1.26
C ILE A 146 6.16 3.63 2.31
N ILE A 147 5.22 4.46 1.86
CA ILE A 147 4.52 5.44 2.71
C ILE A 147 3.00 5.28 2.62
N GLU A 148 2.32 5.23 3.76
CA GLU A 148 0.85 5.23 3.84
C GLU A 148 0.18 4.08 3.04
N ASN A 149 0.80 2.90 2.97
CA ASN A 149 0.25 1.76 2.24
C ASN A 149 -0.46 0.76 3.16
N ILE A 150 -1.38 0.00 2.57
CA ILE A 150 -1.84 -1.28 3.10
C ILE A 150 -1.10 -2.38 2.35
N ILE A 151 -0.40 -3.25 3.08
CA ILE A 151 0.35 -4.37 2.54
C ILE A 151 -0.21 -5.67 3.14
N GLY A 152 -0.86 -6.47 2.31
CA GLY A 152 -1.57 -7.69 2.70
C GLY A 152 -0.68 -8.90 2.97
N SER A 153 0.62 -8.79 2.66
CA SER A 153 1.59 -9.85 2.89
C SER A 153 2.93 -9.29 3.40
N GLN A 154 4.01 -10.03 3.20
CA GLN A 154 5.34 -9.72 3.69
C GLN A 154 6.01 -8.56 2.94
N LEU A 155 6.89 -7.87 3.65
CA LEU A 155 7.94 -7.05 3.09
C LEU A 155 9.22 -7.90 3.06
N LEU A 156 9.74 -8.21 1.89
CA LEU A 156 10.84 -9.17 1.78
C LEU A 156 11.96 -8.61 0.91
N ALA A 157 13.13 -8.42 1.50
CA ALA A 157 14.36 -8.26 0.76
C ALA A 157 14.97 -9.63 0.43
N THR A 158 15.74 -9.69 -0.65
CA THR A 158 16.43 -10.94 -1.02
C THR A 158 17.43 -11.35 0.06
N PRO A 159 17.47 -12.64 0.49
CA PRO A 159 18.44 -13.14 1.46
C PRO A 159 19.89 -12.85 1.02
N GLY A 160 20.72 -12.41 1.97
CA GLY A 160 22.09 -11.98 1.71
C GLY A 160 22.20 -10.69 0.86
N GLY A 161 21.09 -10.02 0.62
CA GLY A 161 21.03 -8.70 0.01
C GLY A 161 21.41 -7.59 0.98
N ASN A 162 21.53 -6.37 0.46
CA ASN A 162 21.86 -5.13 1.15
C ASN A 162 20.74 -4.09 1.00
N ALA A 163 19.47 -4.50 1.01
CA ALA A 163 18.35 -3.56 0.89
C ALA A 163 18.35 -2.58 2.08
N GLY A 164 18.82 -1.36 1.84
CA GLY A 164 19.23 -0.44 2.89
C GLY A 164 18.80 1.00 2.70
N ASN A 165 18.82 1.78 3.79
CA ASN A 165 18.36 3.17 3.82
C ASN A 165 16.95 3.35 3.23
N ASN A 166 16.10 2.34 3.29
CA ASN A 166 14.71 2.47 2.87
C ASN A 166 13.90 3.08 4.01
N LEU A 167 12.90 3.88 3.67
CA LEU A 167 11.93 4.41 4.63
C LEU A 167 10.59 3.72 4.43
N ILE A 168 10.15 3.02 5.45
CA ILE A 168 8.88 2.31 5.51
C ILE A 168 8.08 2.99 6.62
N SER A 169 7.20 3.92 6.23
CA SER A 169 6.52 4.81 7.17
C SER A 169 5.00 4.77 7.07
N ASN A 170 4.33 4.78 8.21
CA ASN A 170 2.87 4.95 8.29
C ASN A 170 2.09 3.89 7.49
N ASN A 171 2.61 2.66 7.38
CA ASN A 171 1.94 1.57 6.67
C ASN A 171 1.17 0.67 7.64
N ILE A 172 0.16 -0.02 7.12
CA ILE A 172 -0.48 -1.16 7.76
C ILE A 172 0.03 -2.43 7.06
N ILE A 173 0.73 -3.28 7.81
CA ILE A 173 1.46 -4.43 7.28
C ILE A 173 0.89 -5.71 7.90
N SER A 174 0.32 -6.56 7.05
CA SER A 174 -0.34 -7.82 7.45
C SER A 174 0.61 -9.02 7.49
N GLY A 175 1.84 -8.86 6.99
CA GLY A 175 2.88 -9.89 6.99
C GLY A 175 4.13 -9.53 7.78
N ALA A 176 5.10 -10.45 7.78
CA ALA A 176 6.41 -10.27 8.39
C ALA A 176 7.37 -9.45 7.49
N THR A 177 8.46 -8.97 8.10
CA THR A 177 9.59 -8.33 7.42
C THR A 177 10.76 -9.30 7.34
N TYR A 178 11.48 -9.28 6.22
CA TYR A 178 12.58 -10.21 5.97
C TYR A 178 13.78 -9.51 5.34
N TYR A 179 14.95 -9.74 5.93
CA TYR A 179 16.28 -9.44 5.37
C TYR A 179 16.55 -7.96 5.05
N PHE A 180 15.84 -7.02 5.68
CA PHE A 180 16.21 -5.61 5.55
C PHE A 180 17.49 -5.31 6.31
N ASN A 181 18.27 -4.37 5.82
CA ASN A 181 19.48 -4.00 6.52
C ASN A 181 19.92 -2.56 6.31
N ASN A 182 21.15 -2.25 6.72
CA ASN A 182 21.89 -1.05 6.34
C ASN A 182 21.08 0.24 6.57
N GLY A 183 20.54 0.43 7.78
CA GLY A 183 19.85 1.66 8.16
C GLY A 183 18.44 1.81 7.62
N THR A 184 17.78 0.72 7.20
CA THR A 184 16.34 0.76 6.87
C THR A 184 15.53 1.17 8.11
N GLN A 185 14.59 2.10 7.92
CA GLN A 185 13.77 2.67 8.97
C GLN A 185 12.31 2.26 8.80
N PHE A 186 11.75 1.67 9.86
CA PHE A 186 10.34 1.36 10.02
C PHE A 186 9.76 2.33 11.04
N LEU A 187 9.05 3.35 10.55
CA LEU A 187 8.52 4.44 11.38
C LEU A 187 6.99 4.44 11.38
N ASN A 188 6.36 4.56 12.54
CA ASN A 188 4.91 4.82 12.61
C ASN A 188 4.02 3.77 11.92
N ASN A 189 4.46 2.52 11.79
CA ASN A 189 3.67 1.46 11.13
C ASN A 189 2.78 0.71 12.13
N ILE A 190 1.79 0.00 11.60
CA ILE A 190 1.06 -1.05 12.30
C ILE A 190 1.43 -2.40 11.69
N PHE A 191 1.92 -3.32 12.52
CA PHE A 191 2.17 -4.71 12.14
C PHE A 191 1.05 -5.59 12.70
N LEU A 192 0.19 -6.10 11.82
CA LEU A 192 -0.95 -6.97 12.16
C LEU A 192 -0.59 -8.46 12.20
N TYR A 193 0.57 -8.83 11.66
CA TYR A 193 0.93 -10.23 11.45
C TYR A 193 1.07 -11.01 12.77
N CYS A 194 0.50 -12.22 12.76
CA CYS A 194 0.75 -13.26 13.75
C CYS A 194 0.75 -14.60 13.02
N SER A 195 1.88 -15.34 12.98
CA SER A 195 1.88 -16.65 12.33
C SER A 195 0.83 -17.59 12.96
N VAL A 196 -0.05 -18.17 12.17
CA VAL A 196 -0.99 -19.21 12.59
C VAL A 196 -0.38 -20.58 12.31
N GLY A 197 0.14 -21.26 13.35
CA GLY A 197 0.58 -22.66 13.26
C GLY A 197 1.89 -22.96 14.01
N CYS A 198 2.13 -24.24 14.29
CA CYS A 198 3.28 -24.72 15.10
C CYS A 198 4.68 -24.40 14.54
N PHE A 199 4.77 -23.84 13.34
CA PHE A 199 5.99 -23.31 12.73
C PHE A 199 5.92 -21.78 12.74
N ALA A 200 5.85 -21.22 13.94
CA ALA A 200 5.86 -19.79 14.20
C ALA A 200 7.00 -19.12 13.41
N SER A 201 6.66 -18.39 12.35
CA SER A 201 7.61 -17.49 11.71
C SER A 201 7.58 -16.16 12.46
N PRO A 202 8.70 -15.66 12.97
CA PRO A 202 8.74 -14.37 13.65
C PRO A 202 8.28 -13.25 12.74
N LEU A 203 7.88 -12.15 13.36
CA LEU A 203 7.48 -10.95 12.64
C LEU A 203 8.65 -10.30 11.90
N LEU A 204 9.83 -10.27 12.53
CA LEU A 204 11.03 -9.63 12.03
C LEU A 204 12.10 -10.69 11.83
N ILE A 205 12.51 -10.93 10.59
CA ILE A 205 13.42 -12.03 10.26
C ILE A 205 14.66 -11.50 9.59
N SER A 206 15.81 -11.68 10.24
CA SER A 206 17.11 -11.28 9.70
C SER A 206 17.17 -9.80 9.32
N ASP A 207 16.46 -8.94 10.05
CA ASP A 207 16.52 -7.49 9.87
C ASP A 207 17.71 -6.92 10.66
N ILE A 208 18.74 -6.44 9.97
CA ILE A 208 20.06 -6.17 10.57
C ILE A 208 20.43 -4.69 10.44
N ASN A 209 20.77 -4.03 11.56
CA ASN A 209 21.04 -2.58 11.56
C ASN A 209 19.83 -1.76 11.07
N CYS A 210 18.62 -2.13 11.50
CA CYS A 210 17.39 -1.39 11.19
C CYS A 210 16.91 -0.57 12.39
N THR A 211 16.08 0.44 12.13
CA THR A 211 15.39 1.20 13.19
C THR A 211 13.90 0.92 13.11
N PHE A 212 13.33 0.47 14.22
CA PHE A 212 11.90 0.32 14.44
C PHE A 212 11.47 1.34 15.49
N GLU A 213 10.83 2.41 15.05
CA GLU A 213 10.41 3.51 15.94
C GLU A 213 8.94 3.87 15.75
N ASN A 214 8.26 4.15 16.86
CA ASN A 214 6.86 4.57 16.87
C ASN A 214 5.89 3.57 16.20
N ASN A 215 6.21 2.28 16.17
CA ASN A 215 5.35 1.26 15.57
C ASN A 215 4.40 0.61 16.59
N LEU A 216 3.27 0.11 16.09
CA LEU A 216 2.31 -0.69 16.82
C LEU A 216 2.46 -2.16 16.38
N PHE A 217 2.89 -3.03 17.29
CA PHE A 217 3.09 -4.45 17.07
C PHE A 217 1.93 -5.23 17.68
N MET A 218 1.04 -5.69 16.81
CA MET A 218 -0.23 -6.30 17.21
C MET A 218 -0.18 -7.83 17.27
N SER A 219 0.98 -8.45 17.07
CA SER A 219 1.15 -9.89 17.27
C SER A 219 0.80 -10.26 18.71
N TYR A 220 -0.07 -11.27 18.88
CA TYR A 220 -0.46 -11.80 20.18
C TYR A 220 -0.55 -13.33 20.17
N THR A 221 -0.23 -13.95 21.31
CA THR A 221 -0.34 -15.39 21.51
C THR A 221 -1.74 -15.78 21.96
N TYR A 222 -2.45 -16.56 21.14
CA TYR A 222 -3.71 -17.17 21.56
C TYR A 222 -3.46 -18.35 22.52
N THR A 223 -3.96 -18.25 23.75
CA THR A 223 -3.81 -19.30 24.78
C THR A 223 -4.92 -20.38 24.74
N THR A 224 -5.96 -20.21 23.92
CA THR A 224 -7.18 -21.04 23.98
C THR A 224 -7.30 -22.10 22.88
N TYR A 225 -6.42 -22.08 21.87
CA TYR A 225 -6.35 -23.12 20.86
C TYR A 225 -4.91 -23.57 20.68
N SER A 226 -4.70 -24.86 20.42
CA SER A 226 -3.44 -25.54 20.13
C SER A 226 -2.80 -25.09 18.80
N GLN A 227 -2.77 -23.79 18.53
CA GLN A 227 -2.19 -23.17 17.35
C GLN A 227 -1.18 -22.17 17.86
N CYS A 228 0.09 -22.58 17.84
CA CYS A 228 1.20 -21.76 18.28
C CYS A 228 1.21 -20.45 17.48
N CYS A 229 0.99 -19.34 18.17
CA CYS A 229 1.33 -18.02 17.67
C CYS A 229 2.80 -17.74 18.00
N CYS A 230 3.42 -16.79 17.30
CA CYS A 230 4.86 -16.52 17.39
C CYS A 230 5.31 -16.31 18.83
N THR A 231 6.16 -17.19 19.36
CA THR A 231 6.72 -17.04 20.71
C THR A 231 7.88 -16.04 20.76
N PHE A 232 8.22 -15.41 19.62
CA PHE A 232 9.26 -14.39 19.47
C PHE A 232 8.92 -13.44 18.31
N ILE A 233 9.19 -12.14 18.51
CA ILE A 233 9.08 -11.11 17.47
C ILE A 233 10.21 -11.23 16.45
N CYS A 234 11.42 -11.56 16.92
CA CYS A 234 12.63 -11.53 16.11
C CYS A 234 13.26 -12.92 15.94
N ASP A 235 13.78 -13.23 14.75
CA ASP A 235 14.77 -14.29 14.53
C ASP A 235 15.90 -13.79 13.63
N GLN A 236 17.15 -14.00 14.05
CA GLN A 236 18.36 -13.55 13.35
C GLN A 236 18.44 -12.03 13.07
N THR A 237 17.47 -11.25 13.54
CA THR A 237 17.52 -9.79 13.59
C THR A 237 18.62 -9.37 14.55
N THR A 238 19.49 -8.44 14.17
CA THR A 238 20.63 -8.04 15.01
C THR A 238 20.96 -6.56 14.87
N ASN A 239 21.57 -5.98 15.90
CA ASN A 239 22.06 -4.59 15.89
C ASN A 239 20.99 -3.55 15.51
N SER A 240 19.72 -3.86 15.75
CA SER A 240 18.59 -3.01 15.40
C SER A 240 18.10 -2.22 16.61
N ILE A 241 17.48 -1.06 16.37
CA ILE A 241 16.98 -0.17 17.41
C ILE A 241 15.46 -0.30 17.49
N PHE A 242 14.93 -0.47 18.70
CA PHE A 242 13.51 -0.47 19.00
C PHE A 242 13.20 0.66 19.98
N SER A 243 12.56 1.73 19.50
CA SER A 243 12.29 2.94 20.29
C SER A 243 10.81 3.34 20.25
N HIS A 244 10.21 3.63 21.39
CA HIS A 244 8.82 4.14 21.48
C HIS A 244 7.80 3.31 20.70
N ASN A 245 7.96 1.99 20.66
CA ASN A 245 6.97 1.09 20.05
C ASN A 245 5.98 0.61 21.09
N VAL A 246 4.79 0.21 20.63
CA VAL A 246 3.78 -0.46 21.44
C VAL A 246 3.73 -1.92 21.04
N PHE A 247 3.80 -2.80 22.02
CA PHE A 247 3.66 -4.24 21.85
C PHE A 247 2.48 -4.73 22.69
N VAL A 248 1.57 -5.47 22.05
CA VAL A 248 0.45 -6.10 22.77
C VAL A 248 0.94 -7.21 23.71
N GLU A 249 1.86 -8.04 23.25
CA GLU A 249 2.43 -9.10 24.08
C GLU A 249 3.47 -8.58 25.09
N ASP A 250 3.66 -9.35 26.17
CA ASP A 250 4.69 -9.08 27.17
C ASP A 250 6.04 -9.60 26.68
N TRP A 251 6.85 -8.70 26.16
CA TRP A 251 8.19 -8.99 25.62
C TRP A 251 9.31 -8.52 26.55
N THR A 252 9.07 -8.51 27.86
CA THR A 252 10.04 -8.06 28.87
C THR A 252 11.33 -8.88 28.94
N VAL A 253 11.45 -9.97 28.17
CA VAL A 253 12.64 -10.84 28.12
C VAL A 253 13.10 -11.05 26.67
N ASP A 254 14.12 -10.29 26.27
CA ASP A 254 15.07 -10.57 25.18
C ASP A 254 14.64 -10.54 23.70
N PHE A 255 13.45 -10.03 23.32
CA PHE A 255 13.00 -10.07 21.90
C PHE A 255 13.20 -11.46 21.24
N GLY A 256 13.29 -12.53 22.05
CA GLY A 256 13.67 -13.89 21.66
C GLY A 256 15.09 -14.06 21.13
N HIS A 257 15.48 -13.31 20.09
CA HIS A 257 16.71 -13.53 19.32
C HIS A 257 17.16 -12.24 18.62
N CYS A 258 17.46 -11.18 19.39
CA CYS A 258 17.96 -9.92 18.84
C CYS A 258 19.35 -9.50 19.37
N PRO A 259 20.45 -10.24 19.07
CA PRO A 259 21.79 -9.85 19.51
C PRO A 259 22.17 -8.42 19.10
N GLY A 260 22.68 -7.65 20.05
CA GLY A 260 23.14 -6.27 19.83
C GLY A 260 22.02 -5.26 19.60
N CYS A 261 20.75 -5.67 19.68
CA CYS A 261 19.64 -4.76 19.55
C CYS A 261 19.48 -3.87 20.79
N ILE A 262 19.00 -2.64 20.58
CA ILE A 262 18.76 -1.66 21.65
C ILE A 262 17.26 -1.44 21.79
N SER A 263 16.76 -1.50 23.02
CA SER A 263 15.34 -1.29 23.37
C SER A 263 15.20 -0.10 24.31
N THR A 264 14.44 0.92 23.93
CA THR A 264 14.24 2.12 24.75
C THR A 264 12.80 2.61 24.68
N SER A 265 12.22 2.94 25.85
CA SER A 265 10.90 3.58 25.96
C SER A 265 9.75 2.87 25.24
N ASN A 266 9.84 1.54 25.10
CA ASN A 266 8.76 0.74 24.50
C ASN A 266 7.65 0.45 25.52
N TYR A 267 6.39 0.49 25.09
CA TYR A 267 5.23 0.06 25.85
C TYR A 267 5.00 -1.43 25.58
N THR A 268 5.30 -2.31 26.53
CA THR A 268 5.10 -3.76 26.38
C THR A 268 3.86 -4.24 27.13
N ALA A 269 3.41 -5.46 26.85
CA ALA A 269 2.28 -6.10 27.53
C ALA A 269 0.97 -5.28 27.48
N GLN A 270 0.74 -4.54 26.40
CA GLN A 270 -0.45 -3.71 26.29
C GLN A 270 -1.69 -4.55 25.94
N PRO A 271 -2.87 -4.28 26.53
CA PRO A 271 -4.05 -5.08 26.25
C PRO A 271 -4.48 -4.93 24.79
N PHE A 272 -4.60 -6.05 24.07
CA PHE A 272 -5.02 -6.07 22.66
C PHE A 272 -6.28 -5.23 22.39
N ASN A 273 -7.31 -5.44 23.20
CA ASN A 273 -8.62 -4.78 23.07
C ASN A 273 -8.63 -3.28 23.46
N SER A 274 -7.53 -2.72 23.98
CA SER A 274 -7.47 -1.31 24.39
C SER A 274 -6.68 -0.42 23.43
N ILE A 275 -6.06 -0.98 22.40
CA ILE A 275 -5.22 -0.20 21.48
C ILE A 275 -6.10 0.65 20.55
N PHE A 276 -6.96 0.03 19.76
CA PHE A 276 -7.72 0.69 18.69
C PHE A 276 -9.18 0.94 19.04
N ASN A 277 -9.78 1.99 18.47
CA ASN A 277 -11.20 2.29 18.58
C ASN A 277 -12.07 1.11 18.13
N TYR A 278 -11.67 0.44 17.06
CA TYR A 278 -12.26 -0.82 16.63
C TYR A 278 -11.30 -1.59 15.72
N TRP A 279 -11.07 -2.85 16.01
CA TRP A 279 -10.42 -3.80 15.10
C TRP A 279 -10.99 -5.18 15.42
N ASP A 280 -11.37 -5.93 14.38
CA ASP A 280 -11.94 -7.27 14.55
C ASP A 280 -10.90 -8.33 15.01
N GLY A 281 -9.63 -7.96 15.04
CA GLY A 281 -8.50 -8.80 15.43
C GLY A 281 -8.01 -9.75 14.34
N ASN A 282 -8.51 -9.60 13.12
CA ASN A 282 -8.04 -10.33 11.96
C ASN A 282 -6.74 -9.73 11.41
N GLN A 283 -5.84 -10.59 10.94
CA GLN A 283 -4.57 -10.19 10.36
C GLN A 283 -4.73 -9.55 8.98
N ALA A 284 -5.81 -9.89 8.27
CA ALA A 284 -6.15 -9.26 7.01
C ALA A 284 -6.78 -7.89 7.27
N PHE A 285 -6.24 -6.85 6.64
CA PHE A 285 -6.81 -5.51 6.70
C PHE A 285 -8.27 -5.47 6.23
N SER A 286 -9.11 -4.71 6.95
CA SER A 286 -10.47 -4.37 6.53
C SER A 286 -10.72 -2.85 6.59
N TYR A 287 -11.43 -2.30 5.61
CA TYR A 287 -11.90 -0.90 5.68
C TYR A 287 -12.97 -0.68 6.75
N ALA A 288 -13.53 -1.75 7.32
CA ALA A 288 -14.45 -1.65 8.44
C ALA A 288 -13.72 -1.43 9.78
N ASP A 289 -12.40 -1.64 9.84
CA ASP A 289 -11.60 -1.40 11.03
C ASP A 289 -11.32 0.09 11.23
N ASN A 290 -11.16 0.48 12.49
CA ASN A 290 -10.75 1.83 12.90
C ASN A 290 -9.47 1.77 13.75
N PHE A 291 -8.34 1.91 13.05
CA PHE A 291 -6.99 1.90 13.62
C PHE A 291 -6.60 3.19 14.36
N GLN A 292 -7.53 4.13 14.61
CA GLN A 292 -7.26 5.21 15.55
C GLN A 292 -7.12 4.67 16.97
N LEU A 293 -6.16 5.19 17.73
CA LEU A 293 -5.95 4.77 19.11
C LEU A 293 -7.12 5.22 20.00
N GLN A 294 -7.54 4.37 20.95
CA GLN A 294 -8.55 4.75 21.95
C GLN A 294 -8.04 5.86 22.87
N ASN A 295 -6.76 5.81 23.22
CA ASN A 295 -6.09 6.80 24.05
C ASN A 295 -4.78 7.27 23.38
N PRO A 296 -4.85 8.19 22.41
CA PRO A 296 -3.66 8.64 21.68
C PRO A 296 -2.64 9.33 22.57
N SER A 297 -3.06 9.97 23.66
CA SER A 297 -2.16 10.63 24.62
C SER A 297 -1.38 9.66 25.52
N LEU A 298 -1.79 8.39 25.59
CA LEU A 298 -1.09 7.37 26.36
C LEU A 298 0.13 6.83 25.61
N TYR A 299 0.01 6.71 24.30
CA TYR A 299 1.03 6.12 23.44
C TYR A 299 1.66 7.22 22.58
N VAL A 300 2.63 7.90 23.17
CA VAL A 300 3.35 9.02 22.55
C VAL A 300 4.84 8.74 22.43
N ASP A 301 5.44 9.36 21.42
CA ASP A 301 6.88 9.37 21.16
C ASP A 301 7.63 10.35 22.09
N ALA A 302 8.94 10.52 21.85
CA ALA A 302 9.79 11.42 22.62
C ALA A 302 9.37 12.90 22.56
N ASN A 303 8.61 13.31 21.54
CA ASN A 303 8.12 14.66 21.33
C ASN A 303 6.67 14.85 21.83
N GLY A 304 6.03 13.78 22.33
CA GLY A 304 4.63 13.81 22.73
C GLY A 304 3.65 13.63 21.54
N GLU A 305 4.14 13.24 20.36
CA GLU A 305 3.31 12.91 19.21
C GLU A 305 2.82 11.47 19.29
N GLN A 306 1.65 11.19 18.71
CA GLN A 306 1.02 9.88 18.77
C GLN A 306 1.86 8.80 18.03
N ILE A 307 1.98 7.62 18.65
CA ILE A 307 2.58 6.43 18.03
C ILE A 307 1.62 5.82 16.97
N GLY A 308 2.20 5.18 15.93
CA GLY A 308 1.46 4.53 14.85
C GLY A 308 1.11 5.46 13.69
N ILE A 309 0.24 4.99 12.79
CA ILE A 309 0.05 5.58 11.45
C ILE A 309 -0.51 7.00 11.45
N TYR A 310 -1.10 7.47 12.55
CA TYR A 310 -1.66 8.84 12.66
C TYR A 310 -0.67 9.87 13.21
N GLY A 311 0.56 9.47 13.56
CA GLY A 311 1.64 10.39 13.94
C GLY A 311 2.80 10.39 12.96
N GLY A 312 3.89 11.05 13.33
CA GLY A 312 5.10 11.18 12.52
C GLY A 312 4.93 12.12 11.32
N ALA A 313 5.90 12.07 10.40
CA ALA A 313 5.98 13.00 9.26
C ALA A 313 4.93 12.75 8.16
N PHE A 314 4.30 11.58 8.15
CA PHE A 314 3.31 11.19 7.14
C PHE A 314 2.00 10.68 7.77
N PRO A 315 1.29 11.49 8.58
CA PRO A 315 0.07 11.05 9.25
C PRO A 315 -0.95 10.52 8.25
N TRP A 316 -1.53 9.36 8.55
CA TRP A 316 -2.42 8.65 7.64
C TRP A 316 -3.58 9.54 7.19
N LYS A 317 -3.63 9.82 5.89
CA LYS A 317 -4.70 10.61 5.30
C LYS A 317 -6.02 9.84 5.32
N THR A 318 -7.07 10.47 5.86
CA THR A 318 -8.41 9.87 5.86
C THR A 318 -8.84 9.55 4.42
N GLY A 319 -9.32 8.33 4.20
CA GLY A 319 -9.69 7.87 2.87
C GLY A 319 -8.53 7.43 1.97
N SER A 320 -7.28 7.52 2.45
CA SER A 320 -6.07 7.19 1.68
C SER A 320 -6.06 7.87 0.31
N ILE A 321 -6.51 9.12 0.27
CA ILE A 321 -6.73 9.85 -0.98
C ILE A 321 -5.37 10.24 -1.56
N PRO A 322 -5.06 9.85 -2.81
CA PRO A 322 -3.80 10.21 -3.44
C PRO A 322 -3.68 11.72 -3.72
N HIS A 323 -2.48 12.19 -4.04
CA HIS A 323 -2.17 13.61 -4.22
C HIS A 323 -2.78 14.25 -5.47
N ASN A 324 -3.21 13.45 -6.44
CA ASN A 324 -3.88 14.00 -7.62
C ASN A 324 -5.25 14.61 -7.24
N PRO A 325 -5.73 15.61 -8.00
CA PRO A 325 -7.04 16.21 -7.77
C PRO A 325 -8.14 15.16 -7.65
N HIS A 326 -8.88 15.23 -6.54
CA HIS A 326 -9.82 14.21 -6.16
C HIS A 326 -11.24 14.61 -6.58
N ILE A 327 -11.89 13.75 -7.37
CA ILE A 327 -13.29 13.93 -7.77
C ILE A 327 -14.19 13.47 -6.61
N GLN A 328 -14.78 14.41 -5.90
CA GLN A 328 -15.63 14.14 -4.74
C GLN A 328 -17.05 13.74 -5.14
N THR A 329 -17.60 14.40 -6.15
CA THR A 329 -18.94 14.09 -6.68
C THR A 329 -18.92 14.22 -8.19
N LYS A 330 -19.65 13.32 -8.85
CA LYS A 330 -19.81 13.30 -10.30
C LYS A 330 -21.26 12.97 -10.63
N ASP A 331 -22.00 13.96 -11.10
CA ASP A 331 -23.36 13.83 -11.60
C ASP A 331 -23.40 14.27 -13.05
N ILE A 332 -23.62 13.31 -13.95
CA ILE A 332 -23.70 13.54 -15.40
C ILE A 332 -25.02 12.92 -15.83
N ASN A 333 -25.91 13.77 -16.32
CA ASN A 333 -27.24 13.31 -16.73
C ASN A 333 -27.14 12.33 -17.91
N GLY A 334 -28.06 11.37 -17.98
CA GLY A 334 -28.09 10.39 -19.07
C GLY A 334 -28.59 10.95 -20.40
N SER A 335 -29.15 12.15 -20.40
CA SER A 335 -29.72 12.82 -21.57
C SER A 335 -29.52 14.33 -21.50
N THR A 336 -29.66 14.99 -22.64
CA THR A 336 -29.73 16.46 -22.68
C THR A 336 -31.02 16.98 -22.05
N ASP A 337 -30.99 18.22 -21.58
CA ASP A 337 -32.19 18.97 -21.18
C ASP A 337 -33.05 19.34 -22.40
N GLN A 338 -34.15 20.05 -22.14
CA GLN A 338 -35.14 20.45 -23.17
C GLN A 338 -34.57 21.40 -24.25
N ILE A 339 -33.40 22.01 -24.01
CA ILE A 339 -32.73 22.92 -24.93
C ILE A 339 -31.45 22.32 -25.54
N GLY A 340 -31.16 21.05 -25.26
CA GLY A 340 -30.05 20.31 -25.86
C GLY A 340 -28.73 20.36 -25.10
N ASN A 341 -28.67 20.92 -23.88
CA ASN A 341 -27.46 20.88 -23.06
C ASN A 341 -27.37 19.58 -22.27
N LEU A 342 -26.18 19.04 -22.05
CA LEU A 342 -25.97 17.92 -21.13
C LEU A 342 -25.66 18.45 -19.73
N PRO A 343 -26.53 18.26 -18.72
CA PRO A 343 -26.24 18.70 -17.36
C PRO A 343 -25.07 17.90 -16.76
N VAL A 344 -24.03 18.61 -16.32
CA VAL A 344 -22.81 18.05 -15.74
C VAL A 344 -22.46 18.84 -14.49
N ASN A 345 -22.45 18.16 -13.34
CA ASN A 345 -22.01 18.71 -12.06
C ASN A 345 -20.89 17.84 -11.51
N ILE A 346 -19.66 18.37 -11.49
CA ILE A 346 -18.49 17.68 -10.96
C ILE A 346 -17.86 18.57 -9.90
N LYS A 347 -17.63 18.01 -8.70
CA LYS A 347 -16.88 18.66 -7.64
C LYS A 347 -15.52 18.00 -7.53
N VAL A 348 -14.47 18.80 -7.66
CA VAL A 348 -13.08 18.36 -7.54
C VAL A 348 -12.41 19.16 -6.43
N ALA A 349 -11.57 18.51 -5.64
CA ALA A 349 -10.74 19.16 -4.63
C ALA A 349 -9.26 18.86 -4.91
N ALA A 350 -8.43 19.90 -4.87
CA ALA A 350 -6.99 19.71 -4.74
C ALA A 350 -6.70 18.93 -3.45
N GLN A 351 -5.61 18.18 -3.45
CA GLN A 351 -5.21 17.35 -2.33
C GLN A 351 -3.91 17.89 -1.78
N ASP A 352 -3.90 18.16 -0.48
CA ASP A 352 -2.68 18.54 0.23
C ASP A 352 -1.78 17.31 0.41
N HIS A 353 -0.49 17.60 0.53
CA HIS A 353 0.57 16.63 0.79
C HIS A 353 0.49 16.07 2.20
#